data_AF-A0A7Y2TFP7-F1
#
_entry.id   AF-A0A7Y2TFP7-F1
#
_cell.length_a   1.000
_cell.length_b   1.000
_cell.length_c   1.000
_cell.angle_alpha   90.00
_cell.angle_beta   90.00
_cell.angle_gamma   90.00
#
_symmetry.space_group_name_H-M   'P 1'
#
loop_
_entity.id
_entity.type
_entity.pdbx_description
1 polymer ?
#
loop_
_entity_poly.entity_id
_entity_poly.type
_entity_poly.pdbx_seq_one_letter_code
_entity_poly.pdbx_strand_id
1 'polypeptide(L)' 'VQSAEKGAYPQLMCATEVNLDQSGFYGPTGRSNWVGPVGAHKLEAHAKDKAVAKKLWELSEKETGVKWNI' A
#
# COMPACT_ATOMS: atom_id res chain seq x y z
N VAL A 1 18.04 13.07 -0.21
CA VAL A 1 17.00 13.24 -1.25
C VAL A 1 16.56 11.87 -1.74
N GLN A 2 15.26 11.68 -1.90
CA GLN A 2 14.68 10.53 -2.61
C GLN A 2 14.43 10.97 -4.06
N SER A 3 15.16 10.41 -5.02
CA SER A 3 14.88 10.68 -6.44
C SER A 3 13.61 9.95 -6.87
N ALA A 4 13.02 10.33 -8.01
CA ALA A 4 11.88 9.62 -8.57
C ALA A 4 12.19 8.12 -8.79
N GLU A 5 13.38 7.82 -9.33
CA GLU A 5 13.88 6.44 -9.52
C GLU A 5 13.87 5.64 -8.21
N LYS A 6 14.53 6.16 -7.16
CA LYS A 6 14.60 5.47 -5.87
C LYS A 6 13.24 5.42 -5.16
N GLY A 7 12.37 6.41 -5.39
CA GLY A 7 10.99 6.41 -4.92
C GLY A 7 10.13 5.32 -5.56
N ALA A 8 10.49 4.82 -6.74
CA ALA A 8 9.79 3.73 -7.41
C ALA A 8 10.17 2.32 -6.88
N TYR A 9 11.27 2.19 -6.12
CA TYR A 9 11.76 0.88 -5.66
C TYR A 9 10.73 0.08 -4.85
N PRO A 10 9.96 0.65 -3.89
CA PRO A 10 8.92 -0.12 -3.20
C PRO A 10 7.86 -0.68 -4.14
N GLN A 11 7.46 0.08 -5.16
CA GLN A 11 6.45 -0.34 -6.13
C GLN A 11 6.98 -1.47 -7.02
N LEU A 12 8.22 -1.34 -7.51
CA LEU A 12 8.86 -2.38 -8.31
C LEU A 12 8.99 -3.69 -7.51
N MET A 13 9.43 -3.60 -6.25
CA MET A 13 9.50 -4.75 -5.35
C MET A 13 8.13 -5.39 -5.15
N CYS A 14 7.10 -4.64 -4.77
CA CYS A 14 5.74 -5.18 -4.59
C CYS A 14 5.17 -5.82 -5.86
N ALA A 15 5.54 -5.33 -7.04
CA ALA A 15 5.05 -5.85 -8.31
C ALA A 15 5.78 -7.11 -8.81
N THR A 16 6.99 -7.39 -8.32
CA THR A 16 7.88 -8.41 -8.92
C THR A 16 8.43 -9.45 -7.95
N GLU A 17 8.45 -9.16 -6.64
CA GLU A 17 8.97 -10.08 -5.64
C GLU A 17 7.98 -11.22 -5.40
N VAL A 18 8.43 -12.46 -5.59
CA VAL A 18 7.55 -13.64 -5.61
C VAL A 18 7.05 -14.02 -4.22
N ASN A 19 7.87 -13.78 -3.19
CA ASN A 19 7.62 -14.25 -1.82
C ASN A 19 7.33 -13.11 -0.84
N LEU A 20 6.57 -12.11 -1.28
CA LEU A 20 6.20 -10.96 -0.46
C LEU A 20 4.85 -11.19 0.22
N ASP A 21 4.70 -10.76 1.48
CA ASP A 21 3.40 -10.74 2.16
C ASP A 21 2.47 -9.75 1.47
N GLN A 22 1.46 -10.29 0.77
CA GLN A 22 0.48 -9.52 0.00
C GLN A 22 -0.40 -8.60 0.87
N SER A 23 -0.42 -8.81 2.18
CA SER A 23 -1.10 -7.95 3.15
C SER A 23 -0.19 -6.90 3.80
N GLY A 24 1.09 -6.89 3.44
CA GLY A 24 2.11 -6.01 3.98
C GLY A 24 2.08 -4.58 3.42
N PHE A 25 2.73 -3.67 4.14
CA PHE A 25 2.94 -2.29 3.70
C PHE A 25 4.44 -2.02 3.62
N TYR A 26 4.94 -1.67 2.43
CA TYR A 26 6.37 -1.57 2.15
C TYR A 26 6.76 -0.18 1.66
N GLY A 27 7.88 0.33 2.15
CA GLY A 27 8.35 1.68 1.84
C GLY A 27 9.75 1.97 2.36
N PRO A 28 10.27 3.20 2.19
CA PRO A 28 11.58 3.59 2.69
C PRO A 28 11.65 3.53 4.22
N THR A 29 12.68 2.91 4.78
CA THR A 29 12.81 2.67 6.24
C THR A 29 13.71 3.66 6.98
N GLY A 30 14.20 4.70 6.30
CA GLY A 30 15.01 5.75 6.91
C GLY A 30 14.17 6.78 7.68
N ARG A 31 14.78 7.95 7.94
CA ARG A 31 14.18 9.00 8.78
C ARG A 31 12.73 9.31 8.37
N SER A 32 11.80 9.13 9.31
CA SER A 32 10.37 9.38 9.14
C SER A 32 9.74 8.67 7.93
N ASN A 33 10.32 7.56 7.48
CA ASN A 33 9.93 6.82 6.28
C ASN A 33 10.09 7.59 4.95
N TRP A 34 10.90 8.66 4.91
CA TRP A 34 11.03 9.51 3.71
C TRP A 34 12.09 9.04 2.71
N VAL A 35 13.13 8.36 3.19
CA VAL A 35 14.33 7.99 2.41
C VAL A 35 14.86 6.64 2.89
N GLY A 36 15.83 6.08 2.17
CA GLY A 36 16.52 4.85 2.57
C GLY A 36 16.00 3.59 1.89
N PRO A 37 16.47 2.40 2.31
CA PRO A 37 16.12 1.14 1.68
C PRO A 37 14.65 0.78 1.91
N VAL A 38 14.10 -0.03 1.00
CA VAL A 38 12.73 -0.55 1.09
C VAL A 38 12.65 -1.60 2.20
N GLY A 39 11.62 -1.53 3.02
CA GLY A 39 11.31 -2.55 4.02
C GLY A 39 9.86 -2.48 4.49
N ALA A 40 9.47 -3.43 5.33
CA ALA A 40 8.13 -3.48 5.89
C ALA A 40 7.87 -2.37 6.91
N HIS A 41 6.68 -1.81 6.87
CA HIS A 41 6.17 -0.82 7.81
C HIS A 41 5.04 -1.40 8.66
N LYS A 42 4.83 -0.77 9.81
CA LYS A 42 3.65 -0.98 10.62
C LYS A 42 2.43 -0.45 9.86
N LEU A 43 1.45 -1.32 9.63
CA LEU A 43 0.11 -0.89 9.22
C LEU A 43 -0.70 -0.63 10.50
N GLU A 44 -1.21 0.59 10.66
CA GLU A 44 -2.00 0.96 11.84
C GLU A 44 -3.33 0.21 11.89
N ALA A 45 -3.85 -0.04 13.10
CA ALA A 45 -5.03 -0.88 13.30
C ALA A 45 -6.27 -0.38 12.54
N HIS A 46 -6.45 0.95 12.45
CA HIS A 46 -7.56 1.55 11.73
C HIS A 46 -7.50 1.29 10.21
N ALA A 47 -6.31 1.10 9.65
CA ALA A 47 -6.15 0.75 8.23
C ALA A 47 -6.57 -0.72 7.95
N LYS A 48 -6.72 -1.55 8.99
CA LYS A 48 -7.24 -2.93 8.91
C LYS A 48 -8.70 -3.06 9.31
N ASP A 49 -9.39 -1.95 9.59
CA ASP A 49 -10.80 -2.00 9.99
C ASP A 49 -11.67 -2.48 8.82
N LYS A 50 -12.18 -3.71 8.94
CA LYS A 50 -12.98 -4.36 7.89
C LYS A 50 -14.35 -3.70 7.68
N ALA A 51 -14.94 -3.13 8.73
CA ALA A 51 -16.22 -2.44 8.60
C ALA A 51 -16.05 -1.13 7.83
N VAL A 52 -14.98 -0.38 8.11
CA VAL A 52 -14.62 0.84 7.38
C VAL A 52 -14.25 0.52 5.93
N ALA A 53 -13.43 -0.50 5.70
CA ALA A 53 -13.03 -0.92 4.35
C ALA A 53 -14.23 -1.31 3.48
N LYS A 54 -15.18 -2.08 4.03
CA LYS A 54 -16.41 -2.46 3.33
C LYS A 54 -17.25 -1.24 2.96
N LYS A 55 -17.47 -0.33 3.92
CA LYS A 55 -18.23 0.91 3.68
C LYS A 55 -17.57 1.76 2.60
N LEU A 56 -16.25 1.88 2.63
CA LEU A 56 -15.49 2.63 1.62
C LEU A 56 -15.65 2.00 0.24
N TRP A 57 -15.52 0.67 0.12
CA TRP A 57 -15.69 -0.04 -1.14
C TRP A 57 -17.08 0.17 -1.75
N GLU A 58 -18.14 -0.03 -0.95
CA GLU A 58 -19.53 0.15 -1.38
C GLU A 58 -19.79 1.59 -1.87
N LEU A 59 -19.25 2.58 -1.15
CA LEU A 59 -19.33 3.98 -1.55
C LEU A 59 -18.55 4.22 -2.85
N SER A 60 -17.32 3.73 -2.97
CA SER A 60 -16.51 3.87 -4.18
C SER A 60 -17.20 3.29 -5.41
N GLU A 61 -17.79 2.10 -5.32
CA GLU A 61 -18.58 1.53 -6.42
C GLU A 61 -19.79 2.39 -6.79
N LYS A 62 -20.50 2.92 -5.79
CA LYS A 62 -21.66 3.81 -5.99
C LYS A 62 -21.26 5.09 -6.71
N GLU A 63 -20.19 5.75 -6.26
CA GLU A 63 -19.78 7.07 -6.77
C GLU A 63 -19.04 6.96 -8.12
N THR A 64 -18.37 5.84 -8.40
CA THR A 64 -17.70 5.61 -9.68
C THR A 64 -18.57 4.90 -10.72
N GLY A 65 -19.68 4.28 -10.30
CA GLY A 65 -20.52 3.43 -11.16
C GLY A 65 -19.86 2.11 -11.56
N VAL A 66 -18.65 1.82 -11.08
CA VAL A 66 -17.93 0.57 -11.35
C VAL A 66 -18.39 -0.51 -10.38
N LYS A 67 -18.63 -1.72 -10.88
CA LYS A 67 -18.87 -2.92 -10.07
C LYS A 67 -17.75 -3.90 -10.27
N TRP A 68 -17.20 -4.39 -9.18
CA TRP A 68 -16.13 -5.38 -9.20
C TRP A 68 -16.71 -6.77 -8.94
N ASN A 69 -16.54 -7.67 -9.89
CA ASN A 69 -16.88 -9.09 -9.74
C ASN A 69 -15.61 -9.88 -9.42
N ILE A 70 -15.12 -9.69 -8.20
CA ILE A 70 -13.91 -10.28 -7.63
C ILE A 70 -14.26 -11.40 -6.65
#